data_AF-A0A0G1TAL9-F1
#
_entry.id   AF-A0A0G1TAL9-F1
#
_cell.length_a   1.000
_cell.length_b   1.000
_cell.length_c   1.000
_cell.angle_alpha   90.00
_cell.angle_beta   90.00
_cell.angle_gamma   90.00
#
_symmetry.space_group_name_H-M   'P 1'
#
loop_
_entity.id
_entity.type
_entity.pdbx_description
1 polymer ?
#
loop_
_entity_poly.entity_id
_entity_poly.type
_entity_poly.pdbx_seq_one_letter_code
_entity_poly.pdbx_strand_id
1 'polypeptide(L)'
;MRRILRAVKYIFLVFVVGFFVFLLLIQRVPRKTPRLYGVTFVPQAAEALGLDWKEVYRALFDDLGVRNVRISAYWDEIEKEKDSFDYSRLDFQVEEAQRHGARIIFVIGRKVPRWPECHIPKWAKDLTLEKQDNELFDYMGKVILRYKNFPAIIIWQVENEPFLPFGECPDFGAKSVDAGIALVRSLDGGRPILVTDSGELSIWIRAARRGDIFGTTMYRTVWNKVVGELTYPLPPSFFRFKRAITELVVGQK
;
A
#
# COMPACT_ATOMS: atom_id res chain seq x y z
N MET A 1 -20.40 -28.00 39.95
CA MET A 1 -19.01 -27.69 40.38
C MET A 1 -17.91 -28.41 39.58
N ARG A 2 -17.80 -29.75 39.57
CA ARG A 2 -16.70 -30.48 38.87
C ARG A 2 -16.61 -30.27 37.34
N ARG A 3 -17.73 -30.09 36.63
CA ARG A 3 -17.74 -29.79 35.18
C ARG A 3 -17.24 -28.37 34.87
N ILE A 4 -17.62 -27.40 35.69
CA ILE A 4 -17.15 -26.01 35.59
C ILE A 4 -15.64 -25.94 35.83
N LEU A 5 -15.14 -26.60 36.88
CA LEU A 5 -13.70 -26.71 37.16
C LEU A 5 -12.90 -27.33 36.01
N ARG A 6 -13.45 -28.35 35.32
CA ARG A 6 -12.82 -28.93 34.12
C ARG A 6 -12.81 -27.94 32.96
N ALA A 7 -13.92 -27.26 32.68
CA ALA A 7 -13.99 -26.26 31.61
C ALA A 7 -12.98 -25.13 31.84
N VAL A 8 -12.90 -24.60 33.07
CA VAL A 8 -11.91 -23.59 33.46
C VAL A 8 -10.48 -24.11 33.26
N LYS A 9 -10.19 -25.36 33.65
CA LYS A 9 -8.87 -25.98 33.41
C LYS A 9 -8.53 -26.06 31.92
N TYR A 10 -9.47 -26.45 31.06
CA TYR A 10 -9.22 -26.52 29.62
C TYR A 10 -9.02 -25.14 28.99
N ILE A 11 -9.82 -24.16 29.39
CA ILE A 11 -9.66 -22.76 28.95
C ILE A 11 -8.27 -22.25 29.36
N PHE A 12 -7.89 -22.45 30.63
CA PHE A 12 -6.58 -22.07 31.12
C PHE A 12 -5.45 -22.76 30.34
N LEU A 13 -5.57 -24.07 30.07
CA LEU A 13 -4.58 -24.80 29.29
C LEU A 13 -4.46 -24.26 27.86
N VAL A 14 -5.58 -23.94 27.20
CA VAL A 14 -5.58 -23.33 25.87
C VAL A 14 -4.88 -21.98 25.88
N PHE A 15 -5.12 -21.15 26.90
CA PHE A 15 -4.42 -19.87 27.05
C PHE A 15 -2.92 -20.05 27.26
N VAL A 16 -2.51 -20.99 28.13
CA VAL A 16 -1.09 -21.27 28.37
C VAL A 16 -0.41 -21.76 27.10
N VAL A 17 -0.99 -22.74 26.40
CA VAL A 17 -0.46 -23.24 25.12
C VAL A 17 -0.40 -22.12 24.09
N GLY A 18 -1.47 -21.33 23.95
CA GLY A 18 -1.52 -20.20 23.03
C GLY A 18 -0.45 -19.14 23.33
N PHE A 19 -0.19 -18.86 24.60
CA PHE A 19 0.86 -17.95 25.03
C PHE A 19 2.26 -18.48 24.67
N PHE A 20 2.55 -19.76 24.90
CA PHE A 20 3.82 -20.36 24.49
C PHE A 20 3.99 -20.37 22.97
N VAL A 21 2.94 -20.68 22.21
CA VAL A 21 2.96 -20.59 20.74
C VAL A 21 3.25 -19.15 20.30
N PHE A 22 2.59 -18.16 20.90
CA PHE A 22 2.86 -16.75 20.64
C PHE A 22 4.33 -16.40 20.88
N LEU A 23 4.91 -16.80 22.02
CA LEU A 23 6.33 -16.57 22.33
C LEU A 23 7.27 -17.21 21.31
N LEU A 24 7.00 -18.46 20.92
CA LEU A 24 7.79 -19.17 19.91
C LEU A 24 7.72 -18.48 18.53
N LEU A 25 6.54 -17.99 18.14
CA LEU A 25 6.36 -17.31 16.86
C LEU A 25 7.08 -15.96 16.82
N ILE A 26 6.98 -15.14 17.87
CA ILE A 26 7.68 -13.84 17.87
C ILE A 26 9.20 -14.01 17.91
N GLN A 27 9.72 -15.08 18.53
CA GLN A 27 11.16 -15.37 18.55
C GLN A 27 11.73 -15.66 17.15
N ARG A 28 10.93 -16.25 16.25
CA ARG A 28 11.34 -16.51 14.85
C ARG A 28 11.52 -15.24 14.03
N VAL A 29 10.85 -14.15 14.41
CA VAL A 29 10.92 -12.87 13.69
C VAL A 29 11.85 -11.93 14.47
N PRO A 30 13.13 -11.78 14.09
CA PRO A 30 14.05 -10.90 14.80
C PRO A 30 13.60 -9.44 14.68
N ARG A 31 13.99 -8.64 15.68
CA ARG A 31 13.87 -7.18 15.57
C ARG A 31 14.84 -6.73 14.47
N LYS A 32 14.32 -6.04 13.45
CA LYS A 32 15.14 -5.43 12.40
C LYS A 32 15.33 -3.94 12.72
N THR A 33 16.53 -3.43 12.50
CA THR A 33 16.75 -1.99 12.45
C THR A 33 16.32 -1.46 11.08
N PRO A 34 15.61 -0.32 11.00
CA PRO A 34 15.33 0.32 9.72
C PRO A 34 16.65 0.60 9.00
N ARG A 35 16.74 0.22 7.72
CA ARG A 35 17.93 0.46 6.90
C ARG A 35 17.75 1.60 5.91
N LEU A 36 16.50 1.91 5.57
CA LEU A 36 16.14 2.85 4.53
C LEU A 36 14.94 3.66 4.98
N TYR A 37 15.02 4.97 4.78
CA TYR A 37 13.91 5.89 4.96
C TYR A 37 13.51 6.46 3.61
N GLY A 38 12.21 6.73 3.47
CA GLY A 38 11.65 7.33 2.27
C GLY A 38 10.34 8.02 2.58
N VAL A 39 9.84 8.77 1.61
CA VAL A 39 8.64 9.59 1.76
C VAL A 39 7.65 9.30 0.64
N THR A 40 6.36 9.37 0.93
CA THR A 40 5.34 9.46 -0.11
C THR A 40 5.06 10.94 -0.34
N PHE A 41 5.12 11.41 -1.58
CA PHE A 41 4.79 12.79 -1.90
C PHE A 41 3.49 12.87 -2.69
N VAL A 42 2.64 13.81 -2.29
CA VAL A 42 1.28 14.01 -2.82
C VAL A 42 1.14 15.49 -3.15
N PRO A 43 1.25 15.90 -4.43
CA PRO A 43 1.22 17.30 -4.85
C PRO A 43 0.03 18.09 -4.29
N GLN A 44 -1.15 17.48 -4.28
CA GLN A 44 -2.41 18.05 -3.81
C GLN A 44 -2.36 18.44 -2.33
N ALA A 45 -1.53 17.77 -1.52
CA ALA A 45 -1.37 18.11 -0.11
C ALA A 45 -0.58 19.42 0.07
N ALA A 46 0.42 19.68 -0.78
CA ALA A 46 1.15 20.95 -0.78
C ALA A 46 0.27 22.09 -1.30
N GLU A 47 -0.47 21.84 -2.38
CA GLU A 47 -1.42 22.81 -2.97
C GLU A 47 -2.53 23.19 -1.98
N ALA A 48 -3.07 22.23 -1.23
CA ALA A 48 -4.08 22.49 -0.20
C ALA A 48 -3.57 23.37 0.96
N LEU A 49 -2.25 23.46 1.14
CA LEU A 49 -1.60 24.35 2.09
C LEU A 49 -1.21 25.71 1.47
N GLY A 50 -1.54 25.95 0.19
CA GLY A 50 -1.20 27.17 -0.54
C GLY A 50 0.27 27.25 -0.97
N LEU A 51 0.98 26.12 -1.04
CA LEU A 51 2.39 26.05 -1.41
C LEU A 51 2.57 25.66 -2.88
N ASP A 52 3.69 26.09 -3.51
CA ASP A 52 4.10 25.56 -4.80
C ASP A 52 4.61 24.12 -4.61
N TRP A 53 3.84 23.15 -5.12
CA TRP A 53 4.15 21.74 -4.92
C TRP A 53 5.46 21.33 -5.60
N LYS A 54 5.90 21.99 -6.67
CA LYS A 54 7.16 21.68 -7.36
C LYS A 54 8.35 22.11 -6.51
N GLU A 55 8.26 23.29 -5.90
CA GLU A 55 9.26 23.76 -4.94
C GLU A 55 9.34 22.84 -3.72
N VAL A 56 8.19 22.48 -3.14
CA VAL A 56 8.14 21.53 -2.00
C VAL A 56 8.71 20.17 -2.40
N TYR A 57 8.41 19.69 -3.61
CA TYR A 57 8.93 18.40 -4.07
C TYR A 57 10.45 18.41 -4.22
N ARG A 58 11.03 19.49 -4.76
CA ARG A 58 12.48 19.67 -4.86
C ARG A 58 13.15 19.76 -3.48
N ALA A 59 12.55 20.49 -2.54
CA ALA A 59 13.04 20.61 -1.18
C ALA A 59 13.16 19.25 -0.46
N LEU A 60 12.35 18.24 -0.81
CA LEU A 60 12.53 16.88 -0.28
C LEU A 60 13.92 16.31 -0.63
N PHE A 61 14.42 16.59 -1.83
CA PHE A 61 15.69 16.08 -2.32
C PHE A 61 16.87 16.95 -1.88
N ASP A 62 16.71 18.27 -1.99
CA ASP A 62 17.77 19.25 -1.79
C ASP A 62 18.02 19.51 -0.30
N ASP A 63 16.96 19.75 0.47
CA ASP A 63 17.08 20.14 1.87
C ASP A 63 17.04 18.92 2.81
N LEU A 64 16.08 18.01 2.59
CA LEU A 64 15.93 16.82 3.45
C LEU A 64 16.81 15.64 3.04
N GLY A 65 17.46 15.71 1.87
CA GLY A 65 18.35 14.65 1.38
C GLY A 65 17.63 13.33 1.10
N VAL A 66 16.32 13.34 0.83
CA VAL A 66 15.56 12.12 0.55
C VAL A 66 16.07 11.44 -0.72
N ARG A 67 16.28 10.12 -0.70
CA ARG A 67 16.69 9.33 -1.87
C ARG A 67 15.79 8.12 -2.14
N ASN A 68 14.70 7.99 -1.40
CA ASN A 68 13.67 6.98 -1.65
C ASN A 68 12.31 7.67 -1.60
N VAL A 69 11.59 7.63 -2.71
CA VAL A 69 10.27 8.24 -2.82
C VAL A 69 9.24 7.22 -3.26
N ARG A 70 8.01 7.38 -2.78
CA ARG A 70 6.84 6.68 -3.28
C ARG A 70 5.94 7.68 -3.99
N ILE A 71 5.65 7.40 -5.26
CA ILE A 71 4.88 8.26 -6.15
C ILE A 71 3.66 7.49 -6.63
N SER A 72 2.48 8.10 -6.58
CA SER A 72 1.22 7.49 -7.00
C SER A 72 0.80 8.03 -8.36
N ALA A 73 0.40 7.15 -9.28
CA ALA A 73 -0.30 7.53 -10.50
C ALA A 73 -1.80 7.62 -10.21
N TYR A 74 -2.31 8.84 -10.05
CA TYR A 74 -3.71 9.13 -9.77
C TYR A 74 -4.53 9.08 -11.08
N TRP A 75 -5.40 8.08 -11.22
CA TRP A 75 -6.15 7.84 -12.48
C TRP A 75 -7.07 9.01 -12.84
N ASP A 76 -7.77 9.58 -11.86
CA ASP A 76 -8.62 10.75 -12.04
C ASP A 76 -7.91 12.04 -12.45
N GLU A 77 -6.60 12.17 -12.18
CA GLU A 77 -5.79 13.29 -12.62
C GLU A 77 -5.17 13.07 -13.99
N ILE A 78 -4.71 11.84 -14.26
CA ILE A 78 -4.03 11.49 -15.50
C ILE A 78 -5.03 11.38 -16.63
N GLU A 79 -6.23 10.86 -16.38
CA GLU A 79 -7.27 10.66 -17.38
C GLU A 79 -8.58 11.36 -16.95
N LYS A 80 -8.49 12.68 -16.78
CA LYS A 80 -9.63 13.53 -16.35
C LYS A 80 -10.84 13.41 -17.28
N GLU A 81 -10.57 13.28 -18.57
CA GLU A 81 -11.53 13.04 -19.64
C GLU A 81 -11.19 11.71 -20.30
N LYS A 82 -12.21 10.94 -20.66
CA LYS A 82 -12.03 9.59 -21.23
C LYS A 82 -11.09 9.64 -22.43
N ASP A 83 -10.09 8.77 -22.45
CA ASP A 83 -9.09 8.63 -23.50
C ASP A 83 -8.17 9.86 -23.70
N SER A 84 -8.21 10.85 -22.80
CA SER A 84 -7.37 12.06 -22.82
C SER A 84 -6.40 12.06 -21.64
N PHE A 85 -5.11 11.89 -21.94
CA PHE A 85 -4.08 11.67 -20.92
C PHE A 85 -3.20 12.90 -20.70
N ASP A 86 -3.13 13.37 -19.45
CA ASP A 86 -2.21 14.40 -18.99
C ASP A 86 -1.20 13.81 -17.99
N TYR A 87 0.03 13.65 -18.45
CA TYR A 87 1.12 13.11 -17.63
C TYR A 87 1.98 14.20 -16.97
N SER A 88 1.71 15.48 -17.23
CA SER A 88 2.64 16.59 -16.92
C SER A 88 3.13 16.62 -15.46
N ARG A 89 2.23 16.38 -14.51
CA ARG A 89 2.55 16.30 -13.07
C ARG A 89 3.40 15.07 -12.74
N LEU A 90 3.01 13.92 -13.25
CA LEU A 90 3.67 12.64 -12.96
C LEU A 90 5.04 12.55 -13.63
N ASP A 91 5.17 13.03 -14.87
CA ASP A 91 6.43 13.18 -15.59
C ASP A 91 7.41 14.01 -14.77
N PHE A 92 6.97 15.20 -14.33
CA PHE A 92 7.79 16.07 -13.50
C PHE A 92 8.27 15.36 -12.22
N GLN A 93 7.39 14.65 -11.52
CA GLN A 93 7.80 13.94 -10.31
C GLN A 93 8.85 12.85 -10.59
N VAL A 94 8.64 12.04 -11.62
CA VAL A 94 9.56 10.95 -11.97
C VAL A 94 10.90 11.49 -12.44
N GLU A 95 10.90 12.50 -13.31
CA GLU A 95 12.11 13.12 -13.86
C GLU A 95 12.92 13.84 -12.79
N GLU A 96 12.27 14.60 -11.90
CA GLU A 96 12.93 15.28 -10.79
C GLU A 96 13.54 14.25 -9.82
N ALA A 97 12.80 13.20 -9.43
CA ALA A 97 13.35 12.15 -8.58
C ALA A 97 14.57 11.47 -9.23
N GLN A 98 14.50 11.15 -10.51
CA GLN A 98 15.61 10.57 -11.25
C GLN A 98 16.84 11.49 -11.29
N ARG A 99 16.64 12.80 -11.52
CA ARG A 99 17.73 13.77 -11.57
C ARG A 99 18.48 13.87 -10.24
N HIS A 100 17.78 13.71 -9.12
CA HIS A 100 18.37 13.69 -7.78
C HIS A 100 18.89 12.30 -7.36
N GLY A 101 18.91 11.33 -8.28
CA GLY A 101 19.38 9.97 -8.01
C GLY A 101 18.50 9.22 -7.00
N ALA A 102 17.23 9.60 -6.85
CA ALA A 102 16.30 8.94 -5.96
C ALA A 102 15.74 7.65 -6.59
N ARG A 103 15.42 6.69 -5.73
CA ARG A 103 14.75 5.44 -6.10
C ARG A 103 13.25 5.57 -5.86
N ILE A 104 12.46 5.04 -6.78
CA ILE A 104 11.01 5.23 -6.82
C ILE A 104 10.31 3.88 -6.57
N ILE A 105 9.41 3.86 -5.58
CA ILE A 105 8.29 2.92 -5.53
C ILE A 105 7.14 3.59 -6.28
N PHE A 106 6.74 3.01 -7.41
CA PHE A 106 5.72 3.59 -8.27
C PHE A 106 4.39 2.89 -8.03
N VAL A 107 3.40 3.60 -7.49
CA VAL A 107 2.10 3.04 -7.14
C VAL A 107 1.11 3.25 -8.27
N ILE A 108 0.42 2.18 -8.64
CA ILE A 108 -0.54 2.18 -9.74
C ILE A 108 -1.74 1.28 -9.40
N GLY A 109 -2.92 1.67 -9.83
CA GLY A 109 -4.17 0.96 -9.58
C GLY A 109 -5.34 1.92 -9.43
N ARG A 110 -6.49 1.38 -9.05
CA ARG A 110 -7.69 2.17 -8.73
C ARG A 110 -7.54 2.87 -7.38
N LYS A 111 -7.07 2.12 -6.39
CA LYS A 111 -6.83 2.56 -5.01
C LYS A 111 -5.34 2.86 -4.84
N VAL A 112 -4.99 4.12 -4.62
CA VAL A 112 -3.60 4.56 -4.42
C VAL A 112 -3.51 5.49 -3.20
N PRO A 113 -2.32 5.66 -2.58
CA PRO A 113 -2.20 6.43 -1.34
C PRO A 113 -2.82 7.82 -1.40
N ARG A 114 -3.45 8.21 -0.29
CA ARG A 114 -4.17 9.47 -0.01
C ARG A 114 -5.67 9.37 -0.26
N TRP A 115 -6.45 9.97 0.65
CA TRP A 115 -7.88 10.24 0.49
C TRP A 115 -8.21 10.80 -0.91
N PRO A 116 -9.26 10.31 -1.58
CA PRO A 116 -10.29 9.38 -1.10
C PRO A 116 -9.91 7.88 -1.17
N GLU A 117 -8.62 7.58 -1.32
CA GLU A 117 -8.03 6.25 -1.57
C GLU A 117 -8.30 5.75 -3.00
N CYS A 118 -9.54 5.74 -3.48
CA CYS A 118 -9.85 5.38 -4.86
C CYS A 118 -10.00 6.61 -5.74
N HIS A 119 -9.15 6.69 -6.77
CA HIS A 119 -9.00 7.86 -7.63
C HIS A 119 -9.65 7.59 -8.99
N ILE A 120 -10.95 7.28 -8.99
CA ILE A 120 -11.72 6.97 -10.21
C ILE A 120 -12.16 8.28 -10.89
N PRO A 121 -11.83 8.51 -12.18
CA PRO A 121 -12.24 9.72 -12.87
C PRO A 121 -13.76 9.83 -12.95
N LYS A 122 -14.27 11.07 -12.98
CA LYS A 122 -15.72 11.35 -12.95
C LYS A 122 -16.50 10.61 -14.03
N TRP A 123 -15.95 10.50 -15.24
CA TRP A 123 -16.59 9.82 -16.37
C TRP A 123 -16.70 8.30 -16.18
N ALA A 124 -15.88 7.69 -15.31
CA ALA A 124 -15.89 6.26 -15.03
C ALA A 124 -16.70 5.88 -13.78
N LYS A 125 -17.05 6.84 -12.92
CA LYS A 125 -17.68 6.57 -11.61
C LYS A 125 -18.98 5.78 -11.70
N ASP A 126 -19.81 6.07 -12.69
CA ASP A 126 -21.14 5.45 -12.86
C ASP A 126 -21.11 4.17 -13.73
N LEU A 127 -19.92 3.75 -14.18
CA LEU A 127 -19.76 2.50 -14.92
C LEU A 127 -19.91 1.29 -13.99
N THR A 128 -20.31 0.14 -14.56
CA THR A 128 -20.26 -1.14 -13.86
C THR A 128 -18.81 -1.49 -13.51
N LEU A 129 -18.57 -2.29 -12.45
CA LEU A 129 -17.20 -2.65 -12.05
C LEU A 129 -16.40 -3.32 -13.16
N GLU A 130 -17.03 -4.17 -13.97
CA GLU A 130 -16.39 -4.79 -15.13
C GLU A 130 -15.93 -3.74 -16.15
N LYS A 131 -16.77 -2.74 -16.45
CA LYS A 131 -16.40 -1.64 -17.34
C LYS A 131 -15.31 -0.78 -16.71
N GLN A 132 -15.40 -0.46 -15.42
CA GLN A 132 -14.33 0.25 -14.73
C GLN A 132 -13.00 -0.51 -14.75
N ASP A 133 -13.01 -1.84 -14.59
CA ASP A 133 -11.81 -2.67 -14.67
C ASP A 133 -11.19 -2.61 -16.08
N ASN A 134 -12.01 -2.68 -17.13
CA ASN A 134 -11.49 -2.56 -18.51
C ASN A 134 -10.79 -1.21 -18.75
N GLU A 135 -11.44 -0.11 -18.36
CA GLU A 135 -10.87 1.24 -18.48
C GLU A 135 -9.64 1.42 -17.58
N LEU A 136 -9.69 0.88 -16.35
CA LEU A 136 -8.57 0.89 -15.42
C LEU A 136 -7.35 0.17 -16.01
N PHE A 137 -7.53 -1.00 -16.61
CA PHE A 137 -6.41 -1.77 -17.15
C PHE A 137 -5.82 -1.15 -18.41
N ASP A 138 -6.63 -0.45 -19.21
CA ASP A 138 -6.12 0.37 -20.31
C ASP A 138 -5.27 1.54 -19.80
N TYR A 139 -5.78 2.32 -18.83
CA TYR A 139 -5.04 3.36 -18.14
C TYR A 139 -3.73 2.82 -17.54
N MET A 140 -3.79 1.71 -16.80
CA MET A 140 -2.64 1.09 -16.18
C MET A 140 -1.60 0.69 -17.23
N GLY A 141 -2.04 0.08 -18.33
CA GLY A 141 -1.17 -0.31 -19.44
C GLY A 141 -0.42 0.88 -20.05
N LYS A 142 -1.14 1.99 -20.30
CA LYS A 142 -0.55 3.23 -20.84
C LYS A 142 0.49 3.84 -19.89
N VAL A 143 0.18 3.90 -18.59
CA VAL A 143 1.14 4.37 -17.56
C VAL A 143 2.36 3.46 -17.47
N ILE A 144 2.19 2.13 -17.41
CA ILE A 144 3.32 1.19 -17.32
C ILE A 144 4.21 1.31 -18.55
N LEU A 145 3.63 1.34 -19.76
CA LEU A 145 4.39 1.49 -21.01
C LEU A 145 5.15 2.82 -21.08
N ARG A 146 4.58 3.90 -20.53
CA ARG A 146 5.26 5.21 -20.45
C ARG A 146 6.47 5.17 -19.53
N TYR A 147 6.34 4.55 -18.35
CA TYR A 147 7.35 4.67 -17.29
C TYR A 147 8.30 3.48 -17.12
N LYS A 148 8.04 2.31 -17.73
CA LYS A 148 8.87 1.10 -17.59
C LYS A 148 10.36 1.28 -17.92
N ASN A 149 10.70 2.27 -18.76
CA ASN A 149 12.08 2.54 -19.16
C ASN A 149 12.82 3.50 -18.22
N PHE A 150 12.19 4.01 -17.16
CA PHE A 150 12.86 4.84 -16.16
C PHE A 150 13.60 3.98 -15.14
N PRO A 151 14.96 4.02 -15.09
CA PRO A 151 15.74 3.22 -14.16
C PRO A 151 15.54 3.62 -12.69
N ALA A 152 15.10 4.85 -12.42
CA ALA A 152 14.78 5.30 -11.07
C ALA A 152 13.62 4.52 -10.44
N ILE A 153 12.70 3.98 -11.24
CA ILE A 153 11.63 3.10 -10.77
C ILE A 153 12.23 1.73 -10.49
N ILE A 154 12.18 1.31 -9.23
CA ILE A 154 12.76 0.04 -8.78
C ILE A 154 11.72 -0.97 -8.34
N ILE A 155 10.50 -0.53 -8.02
CA ILE A 155 9.41 -1.36 -7.51
C ILE A 155 8.09 -0.80 -8.07
N TRP A 156 7.24 -1.70 -8.57
CA TRP A 156 5.83 -1.39 -8.83
C TRP A 156 5.00 -1.77 -7.61
N GLN A 157 4.22 -0.84 -7.06
CA GLN A 157 3.20 -1.16 -6.07
C GLN A 157 1.85 -1.23 -6.79
N VAL A 158 1.17 -2.38 -6.71
CA VAL A 158 -0.18 -2.55 -7.28
C VAL A 158 -1.21 -2.35 -6.18
N GLU A 159 -2.07 -1.36 -6.38
CA GLU A 159 -3.09 -0.91 -5.42
C GLU A 159 -2.50 -0.43 -4.07
N ASN A 160 -3.35 0.14 -3.22
CA ASN A 160 -3.05 0.51 -1.84
C ASN A 160 -4.00 -0.22 -0.89
N GLU A 161 -3.48 -1.16 -0.11
CA GLU A 161 -4.27 -1.96 0.83
C GLU A 161 -5.59 -2.47 0.20
N PRO A 162 -5.52 -3.25 -0.90
CA PRO A 162 -6.67 -3.54 -1.76
C PRO A 162 -7.76 -4.37 -1.09
N PHE A 163 -7.45 -5.03 0.04
CA PHE A 163 -8.40 -5.84 0.80
C PHE A 163 -8.96 -5.14 2.03
N LEU A 164 -8.58 -3.88 2.27
CA LEU A 164 -9.10 -3.06 3.34
C LEU A 164 -10.32 -2.26 2.83
N PRO A 165 -11.53 -2.43 3.41
CA PRO A 165 -12.71 -1.65 3.06
C PRO A 165 -12.63 -0.24 3.69
N PHE A 166 -11.79 0.61 3.10
CA PHE A 166 -11.53 1.97 3.57
C PHE A 166 -11.37 2.94 2.39
N GLY A 167 -11.86 4.16 2.57
CA GLY A 167 -11.94 5.19 1.53
C GLY A 167 -13.26 5.17 0.76
N GLU A 168 -13.38 6.02 -0.25
CA GLU A 168 -14.53 6.07 -1.17
C GLU A 168 -14.29 5.11 -2.34
N CYS A 169 -14.29 3.82 -2.02
CA CYS A 169 -13.91 2.75 -2.95
C CYS A 169 -15.06 1.77 -3.19
N PRO A 170 -15.28 1.32 -4.44
CA PRO A 170 -16.12 0.15 -4.66
C PRO A 170 -15.42 -1.12 -4.15
N ASP A 171 -16.19 -2.18 -3.88
CA ASP A 171 -15.62 -3.51 -3.65
C ASP A 171 -15.29 -4.17 -5.00
N PHE A 172 -14.04 -3.99 -5.44
CA PHE A 172 -13.55 -4.55 -6.71
C PHE A 172 -12.97 -5.98 -6.59
N GLY A 173 -12.87 -6.51 -5.37
CA GLY A 173 -12.49 -7.89 -5.11
C GLY A 173 -11.08 -8.31 -5.56
N ALA A 174 -10.76 -9.57 -5.29
CA ALA A 174 -9.41 -10.10 -5.53
C ALA A 174 -9.07 -10.31 -7.01
N LYS A 175 -10.07 -10.57 -7.86
CA LYS A 175 -9.85 -10.82 -9.29
C LYS A 175 -9.30 -9.60 -10.01
N SER A 176 -9.82 -8.41 -9.71
CA SER A 176 -9.33 -7.15 -10.26
C SER A 176 -7.87 -6.87 -9.84
N VAL A 177 -7.54 -7.10 -8.56
CA VAL A 177 -6.15 -7.01 -8.05
C VAL A 177 -5.22 -7.99 -8.77
N ASP A 178 -5.64 -9.25 -8.89
CA ASP A 178 -4.84 -10.30 -9.52
C ASP A 178 -4.58 -9.99 -11.00
N ALA A 179 -5.57 -9.42 -11.71
CA ALA A 179 -5.43 -8.96 -13.09
C ALA A 179 -4.46 -7.76 -13.21
N GLY A 180 -4.55 -6.76 -12.32
CA GLY A 180 -3.61 -5.63 -12.30
C GLY A 180 -2.16 -6.06 -12.06
N ILE A 181 -1.94 -7.04 -11.16
CA ILE A 181 -0.61 -7.63 -10.93
C ILE A 181 -0.13 -8.37 -12.18
N ALA A 182 -0.99 -9.17 -12.80
CA ALA A 182 -0.65 -9.89 -14.02
C ALA A 182 -0.28 -8.92 -15.17
N LEU A 183 -0.96 -7.78 -15.28
CA LEU A 183 -0.67 -6.73 -16.26
C LEU A 183 0.71 -6.09 -16.03
N VAL A 184 1.05 -5.74 -14.79
CA VAL A 184 2.40 -5.24 -14.47
C VAL A 184 3.46 -6.27 -14.83
N ARG A 185 3.25 -7.55 -14.49
CA ARG A 185 4.20 -8.62 -14.82
C ARG A 185 4.37 -8.82 -16.32
N SER A 186 3.30 -8.68 -17.11
CA SER A 186 3.38 -8.87 -18.56
C SER A 186 4.09 -7.71 -19.27
N LEU A 187 3.91 -6.47 -18.78
CA LEU A 187 4.48 -5.29 -19.41
C LEU A 187 5.88 -4.92 -18.87
N ASP A 188 6.19 -5.26 -17.62
CA ASP A 188 7.47 -4.99 -16.94
C ASP A 188 7.81 -6.03 -15.86
N GLY A 189 7.97 -7.29 -16.27
CA GLY A 189 8.26 -8.40 -15.36
C GLY A 189 9.67 -8.43 -14.73
N GLY A 190 10.54 -7.47 -15.06
CA GLY A 190 11.91 -7.39 -14.51
C GLY A 190 11.98 -6.79 -13.10
N ARG A 191 10.94 -6.07 -12.67
CA ARG A 191 10.90 -5.37 -11.38
C ARG A 191 9.99 -6.10 -10.38
N PRO A 192 10.34 -6.11 -9.08
CA PRO A 192 9.49 -6.69 -8.05
C PRO A 192 8.19 -5.91 -7.88
N ILE A 193 7.11 -6.65 -7.59
CA ILE A 193 5.79 -6.10 -7.27
C ILE A 193 5.58 -6.07 -5.76
N LEU A 194 5.31 -4.88 -5.23
CA LEU A 194 4.89 -4.63 -3.86
C LEU A 194 3.37 -4.68 -3.76
N VAL A 195 2.86 -5.41 -2.76
CA VAL A 195 1.46 -5.32 -2.35
C VAL A 195 1.42 -4.95 -0.87
N THR A 196 0.54 -4.03 -0.52
CA THR A 196 0.41 -3.48 0.83
C THR A 196 -0.87 -3.92 1.52
N ASP A 197 -0.90 -3.86 2.85
CA ASP A 197 -2.11 -4.10 3.64
C ASP A 197 -2.05 -3.40 5.01
N SER A 198 -3.21 -3.22 5.64
CA SER A 198 -3.34 -2.49 6.90
C SER A 198 -2.57 -3.14 8.05
N GLY A 199 -1.77 -2.33 8.73
CA GLY A 199 -1.01 -2.71 9.92
C GLY A 199 -1.90 -3.23 11.04
N GLU A 200 -2.98 -2.52 11.33
CA GLU A 200 -3.82 -2.73 12.50
C GLU A 200 -5.06 -3.58 12.17
N LEU A 201 -5.59 -3.48 10.95
CA LEU A 201 -6.94 -3.99 10.62
C LEU A 201 -6.97 -5.29 9.82
N SER A 202 -5.86 -5.72 9.20
CA SER A 202 -5.85 -6.87 8.27
C SER A 202 -4.99 -8.05 8.74
N ILE A 203 -5.27 -9.28 8.29
CA ILE A 203 -4.46 -10.49 8.59
C ILE A 203 -3.29 -10.73 7.62
N TRP A 204 -3.03 -9.83 6.68
CA TRP A 204 -1.92 -9.77 5.70
C TRP A 204 -1.80 -10.92 4.69
N ILE A 205 -2.30 -12.13 4.98
CA ILE A 205 -2.11 -13.32 4.12
C ILE A 205 -2.61 -13.08 2.68
N ARG A 206 -3.76 -12.41 2.51
CA ARG A 206 -4.33 -12.15 1.17
C ARG A 206 -3.42 -11.25 0.33
N ALA A 207 -2.90 -10.18 0.90
CA ALA A 207 -1.97 -9.27 0.24
C ALA A 207 -0.59 -9.89 0.03
N ALA A 208 -0.01 -10.47 1.09
CA ALA A 208 1.34 -11.02 1.07
C ALA A 208 1.52 -12.18 0.08
N ARG A 209 0.47 -12.96 -0.21
CA ARG A 209 0.52 -14.02 -1.23
C ARG A 209 0.73 -13.49 -2.66
N ARG A 210 0.32 -12.24 -2.94
CA ARG A 210 0.22 -11.68 -4.30
C ARG A 210 1.45 -10.89 -4.74
N GLY A 211 2.11 -10.23 -3.79
CA GLY A 211 3.34 -9.48 -4.06
C GLY A 211 4.60 -10.34 -4.00
N ASP A 212 5.64 -9.86 -4.67
CA ASP A 212 7.02 -10.32 -4.45
C ASP A 212 7.55 -9.73 -3.13
N ILE A 213 7.14 -8.50 -2.83
CA ILE A 213 7.41 -7.79 -1.58
C ILE A 213 6.08 -7.52 -0.88
N PHE A 214 6.06 -7.68 0.45
CA PHE A 214 4.93 -7.27 1.29
C PHE A 214 5.25 -6.00 2.07
N GLY A 215 4.36 -5.01 2.01
CA GLY A 215 4.41 -3.81 2.83
C GLY A 215 3.20 -3.70 3.75
N THR A 216 3.36 -3.02 4.88
CA THR A 216 2.22 -2.74 5.77
C THR A 216 2.32 -1.32 6.31
N THR A 217 1.16 -0.74 6.60
CA THR A 217 1.07 0.55 7.29
C THR A 217 1.28 0.39 8.78
N MET A 218 1.51 1.50 9.46
CA MET A 218 1.52 1.57 10.91
C MET A 218 1.01 2.94 11.33
N TYR A 219 -0.14 2.97 12.00
CA TYR A 219 -0.68 4.16 12.63
C TYR A 219 -0.71 3.92 14.13
N ARG A 220 0.00 4.76 14.89
CA ARG A 220 -0.03 4.66 16.36
C ARG A 220 -1.24 5.35 16.95
N THR A 221 -1.57 6.51 16.40
CA THR A 221 -2.65 7.36 16.85
C THR A 221 -3.49 7.74 15.65
N VAL A 222 -4.80 7.52 15.75
CA VAL A 222 -5.78 7.78 14.70
C VAL A 222 -6.88 8.67 15.24
N TRP A 223 -7.55 9.38 14.34
CA TRP A 223 -8.75 10.13 14.66
C TRP A 223 -9.96 9.50 13.99
N ASN A 224 -11.07 9.41 14.71
CA ASN A 224 -12.34 8.93 14.20
C ASN A 224 -13.48 9.82 14.71
N LYS A 225 -14.52 10.03 13.88
CA LYS A 225 -15.68 10.87 14.21
C LYS A 225 -16.46 10.44 15.46
N VAL A 226 -16.44 9.14 15.80
CA VAL A 226 -17.21 8.55 16.91
C VAL A 226 -16.44 8.57 18.23
N VAL A 227 -15.16 8.18 18.20
CA VAL A 227 -14.34 8.01 19.42
C VAL A 227 -13.29 9.11 19.62
N GLY A 228 -13.15 10.04 18.67
CA GLY A 228 -12.12 11.07 18.69
C GLY A 228 -10.73 10.51 18.41
N GLU A 229 -9.73 11.04 19.11
CA GLU A 229 -8.35 10.57 19.04
C GLU A 229 -8.17 9.26 19.82
N LEU A 230 -7.66 8.23 19.16
CA LEU A 230 -7.40 6.92 19.73
C LEU A 230 -5.95 6.54 19.47
N THR A 231 -5.23 6.20 20.53
CA THR A 231 -3.92 5.55 20.41
C THR A 231 -4.09 4.04 20.52
N TYR A 232 -3.68 3.31 19.48
CA TYR A 232 -3.76 1.85 19.49
C TYR A 232 -2.86 1.27 20.59
N PRO A 233 -3.38 0.39 21.46
CA PRO A 233 -2.59 -0.28 22.49
C PRO A 233 -1.80 -1.48 21.90
N LEU A 234 -1.22 -1.31 20.72
CA LEU A 234 -0.56 -2.38 19.95
C LEU A 234 0.96 -2.26 20.06
N PRO A 235 1.64 -3.14 20.82
CA PRO A 235 3.10 -3.12 20.94
C PRO A 235 3.78 -3.67 19.67
N PRO A 236 5.09 -3.44 19.47
CA PRO A 236 5.83 -3.99 18.33
C PRO A 236 5.76 -5.52 18.19
N SER A 237 5.51 -6.24 19.28
CA SER A 237 5.31 -7.70 19.26
C SER A 237 4.06 -8.12 18.49
N PHE A 238 3.03 -7.28 18.41
CA PHE A 238 1.83 -7.52 17.61
C PHE A 238 2.18 -7.70 16.13
N PHE A 239 2.92 -6.74 15.56
CA PHE A 239 3.35 -6.78 14.16
C PHE A 239 4.32 -7.95 13.88
N ARG A 240 5.22 -8.26 14.82
CA ARG A 240 6.11 -9.42 14.71
C ARG A 240 5.35 -10.74 14.71
N PHE A 241 4.34 -10.87 15.57
CA PHE A 241 3.48 -12.05 15.62
C PHE A 241 2.68 -12.22 14.34
N LYS A 242 2.06 -11.15 13.84
CA LYS A 242 1.36 -11.15 12.55
C LYS A 242 2.28 -11.59 11.42
N ARG A 243 3.49 -11.02 11.36
CA ARG A 243 4.51 -11.41 10.39
C ARG A 243 4.84 -12.90 10.47
N ALA A 244 5.03 -13.44 11.67
CA ALA A 244 5.32 -14.86 11.86
C ALA A 244 4.18 -15.75 11.32
N ILE A 245 2.92 -15.40 11.59
CA ILE A 245 1.75 -16.11 11.04
C ILE A 245 1.72 -16.02 9.53
N THR A 246 1.95 -14.83 8.97
CA THR A 246 1.96 -14.62 7.52
C THR A 246 3.05 -15.47 6.87
N GLU A 247 4.29 -15.44 7.38
CA GLU A 247 5.44 -16.18 6.84
C GLU A 247 5.24 -17.71 6.91
N LEU A 248 4.53 -18.23 7.92
CA LEU A 248 4.17 -19.65 7.98
C LEU A 248 3.28 -20.10 6.83
N VAL A 249 2.48 -19.18 6.28
CA VAL A 249 1.44 -19.49 5.28
C VAL A 249 1.88 -19.13 3.86
N VAL A 250 2.74 -18.11 3.71
CA VAL A 250 3.09 -17.52 2.40
C VAL A 250 4.60 -17.54 2.12
N GLY A 251 5.41 -18.00 3.07
CA GLY A 251 6.86 -17.88 3.03
C GLY A 251 7.34 -16.46 3.36
N GLN A 252 8.65 -16.27 3.35
CA GLN A 252 9.23 -14.93 3.48
C GLN A 252 9.02 -14.13 2.21
N LYS A 253 8.67 -12.86 2.38
CA LYS A 253 8.45 -11.85 1.35
C LYS A 253 9.33 -10.64 1.66
#